data_AF-A0A2M7RD97-F1
#
_entry.id   AF-A0A2M7RD97-F1
#
_cell.length_a   1.000
_cell.length_b   1.000
_cell.length_c   1.000
_cell.angle_alpha   90.00
_cell.angle_beta   90.00
_cell.angle_gamma   90.00
#
_symmetry.space_group_name_H-M   'P 1'
#
loop_
_entity.id
_entity.type
_entity.pdbx_description
1 polymer ?
#
loop_
_entity_poly.entity_id
_entity_poly.type
_entity_poly.pdbx_seq_one_letter_code
_entity_poly.pdbx_strand_id
1 'polypeptide(L)'
;MIKINPTTSHRCFQCNSKLILVKTWKETTPGGMFPQTFSTYRCSNEECQKQKDKEELKRLQAVKEKEERARNSAVKAKKRLKISAGQ
;
A
#
# COMPACT_ATOMS: atom_id res chain seq x y z
N MET A 1 -1.86 -20.90 -20.69
CA MET A 1 -1.28 -19.85 -21.56
C MET A 1 -1.95 -18.52 -21.22
N ILE A 2 -1.26 -17.62 -20.51
CA ILE A 2 -1.82 -16.31 -20.14
C ILE A 2 -1.66 -15.38 -21.35
N LYS A 3 -2.76 -15.08 -22.03
CA LYS A 3 -2.81 -14.11 -23.13
C LYS A 3 -2.62 -12.71 -22.55
N ILE A 4 -1.39 -12.20 -22.60
CA ILE A 4 -1.08 -10.79 -22.36
C ILE A 4 -1.51 -10.00 -23.61
N ASN A 5 -2.71 -9.40 -23.57
CA ASN A 5 -3.15 -8.43 -24.58
C ASN A 5 -2.25 -7.17 -24.50
N PRO A 6 -1.48 -6.83 -25.55
CA PRO A 6 -0.58 -5.69 -25.54
C PRO A 6 -1.25 -4.49 -26.22
N THR A 7 -2.17 -3.79 -25.57
CA THR A 7 -2.90 -2.68 -26.23
C THR A 7 -3.06 -1.39 -25.43
N THR A 8 -2.21 -1.17 -24.43
CA THR A 8 -1.84 0.18 -23.98
C THR A 8 -0.42 0.10 -23.44
N SER A 9 0.51 0.87 -24.01
CA SER A 9 1.89 0.91 -23.52
C SER A 9 1.93 1.68 -22.20
N HIS A 10 1.48 1.06 -21.10
CA HIS A 10 1.59 1.65 -19.77
C HIS A 10 3.08 1.90 -19.51
N ARG A 11 3.45 3.15 -19.27
CA ARG A 11 4.83 3.55 -18.99
C ARG A 11 4.96 3.99 -17.56
N CYS A 12 6.11 3.67 -16.96
CA CYS A 12 6.44 4.13 -15.63
C CYS A 12 6.60 5.65 -15.67
N PHE A 13 5.88 6.38 -14.83
CA PHE A 13 5.95 7.84 -14.78
C PHE A 13 7.36 8.37 -14.44
N GLN A 14 8.19 7.59 -13.75
CA GLN A 14 9.52 8.03 -13.31
C GLN A 14 10.64 7.80 -14.32
N CYS A 15 10.71 6.58 -14.87
CA CYS A 15 11.81 6.19 -15.77
C CYS A 15 11.34 5.97 -17.22
N ASN A 16 10.07 6.23 -17.52
CA ASN A 16 9.43 6.04 -18.82
C ASN A 16 9.55 4.61 -19.40
N SER A 17 9.98 3.65 -18.58
CA SER A 17 10.15 2.25 -18.96
C SER A 17 8.80 1.52 -19.01
N LYS A 18 8.76 0.37 -19.67
CA LYS A 18 7.54 -0.40 -19.86
C LYS A 18 7.01 -0.94 -18.52
N LEU A 19 5.72 -0.76 -18.26
CA LEU A 19 5.03 -1.41 -17.14
C LEU A 19 4.52 -2.78 -17.60
N ILE A 20 4.89 -3.80 -16.84
CA ILE A 20 4.52 -5.20 -17.06
C ILE A 20 3.34 -5.51 -16.15
N LEU A 21 2.21 -5.93 -16.71
CA LEU A 21 1.05 -6.35 -15.93
C LEU A 21 1.38 -7.64 -15.18
N VAL A 22 1.30 -7.61 -13.85
CA VAL A 22 1.62 -8.75 -12.97
C VAL A 22 0.35 -9.48 -12.56
N LYS A 23 -0.67 -8.73 -12.15
CA LYS A 23 -1.89 -9.29 -11.61
C LYS A 23 -3.08 -8.44 -12.01
N THR A 24 -4.19 -9.08 -12.33
CA THR A 24 -5.49 -8.42 -12.45
C THR A 24 -6.51 -9.22 -11.67
N TRP A 25 -7.35 -8.56 -10.89
CA TRP A 25 -8.45 -9.19 -10.17
C TRP A 25 -9.66 -8.26 -10.14
N LYS A 26 -10.82 -8.82 -9.88
CA LYS A 26 -12.06 -8.07 -9.69
C LYS A 26 -12.48 -8.20 -8.24
N GLU A 27 -12.83 -7.10 -7.63
CA GLU A 27 -13.33 -7.07 -6.26
C GLU A 27 -14.60 -6.23 -6.21
N THR A 28 -15.63 -6.77 -5.57
CA THR A 28 -16.86 -6.04 -5.30
C THR A 28 -16.71 -5.37 -3.94
N THR A 29 -16.46 -4.06 -3.96
CA THR A 29 -16.37 -3.27 -2.73
C THR A 29 -17.74 -3.21 -2.05
N PRO A 30 -17.84 -3.37 -0.72
CA PRO A 30 -19.11 -3.24 -0.01
C PRO A 30 -19.70 -1.84 -0.25
N GLY A 31 -20.92 -1.79 -0.79
CA GLY A 31 -21.60 -0.56 -1.23
C GLY A 31 -21.42 -0.20 -2.71
N GLY A 32 -20.58 -0.92 -3.45
CA GLY A 32 -20.44 -0.76 -4.90
C GLY A 32 -21.48 -1.56 -5.68
N MET A 33 -22.16 -0.92 -6.65
CA MET A 33 -23.12 -1.61 -7.53
C MET A 33 -22.45 -2.56 -8.53
N PHE A 34 -21.17 -2.35 -8.84
CA PHE A 34 -20.45 -3.12 -9.85
C PHE A 34 -19.08 -3.56 -9.36
N PRO A 35 -18.57 -4.71 -9.83
CA PRO A 35 -17.23 -5.18 -9.49
C PRO A 35 -16.16 -4.24 -10.09
N GLN A 36 -15.24 -3.79 -9.25
CA GLN A 36 -14.10 -2.97 -9.67
C GLN A 36 -12.97 -3.88 -10.15
N THR A 37 -12.33 -3.50 -11.26
CA THR A 37 -11.16 -4.23 -11.78
C THR A 37 -9.89 -3.56 -11.30
N PHE A 38 -9.05 -4.31 -10.59
CA PHE A 38 -7.76 -3.89 -10.09
C PHE A 38 -6.67 -4.54 -10.91
N SER A 39 -5.65 -3.76 -11.26
CA SER A 39 -4.49 -4.22 -12.01
C SER A 39 -3.21 -3.75 -11.34
N THR A 40 -2.32 -4.69 -11.02
CA THR A 40 -0.99 -4.41 -10.50
C THR A 40 0.02 -4.53 -11.63
N TYR A 41 0.85 -3.51 -11.77
CA TYR A 41 1.93 -3.44 -12.74
C TYR A 41 3.29 -3.37 -12.04
N ARG A 42 4.32 -3.90 -12.69
CA ARG A 42 5.72 -3.81 -12.27
C ARG A 42 6.54 -3.12 -13.34
N CYS A 43 7.44 -2.22 -12.96
CA CYS A 43 8.34 -1.57 -13.89
C CYS A 43 9.36 -2.57 -14.46
N SER A 44 9.61 -2.51 -15.77
CA SER A 44 10.65 -3.32 -16.42
C SER A 44 12.07 -2.86 -16.06
N ASN A 45 12.24 -1.61 -15.61
CA ASN A 45 13.52 -1.12 -15.11
C ASN A 45 13.64 -1.46 -13.62
N GLU A 46 14.50 -2.44 -13.32
CA GLU A 46 14.70 -2.95 -11.96
C GLU A 46 15.25 -1.91 -11.00
N GLU A 47 16.09 -0.98 -11.46
CA GLU A 47 16.65 0.05 -10.59
C GLU A 47 15.55 1.01 -10.13
N CYS A 48 14.71 1.47 -11.07
CA CYS A 48 13.56 2.30 -10.76
C CYS A 48 12.57 1.58 -9.84
N GLN A 49 12.34 0.29 -10.08
CA GLN A 49 11.45 -0.53 -9.27
C GLN A 49 11.99 -0.63 -7.82
N LYS A 50 13.25 -1.01 -7.64
CA LYS A 50 13.90 -1.13 -6.33
C LYS A 50 13.89 0.17 -5.53
N GLN A 51 14.09 1.32 -6.19
CA GLN A 51 14.01 2.62 -5.51
C GLN A 51 12.61 2.89 -4.96
N LYS A 52 11.57 2.57 -5.74
CA LYS A 52 10.17 2.73 -5.30
C LYS A 52 9.78 1.74 -4.22
N ASP A 53 10.16 0.48 -4.36
CA ASP A 53 9.95 -0.53 -3.32
C ASP A 53 10.60 -0.10 -1.99
N LYS A 54 11.80 0.51 -2.04
CA LYS A 54 12.47 1.06 -0.85
C LYS A 54 11.74 2.27 -0.26
N GLU A 55 11.23 3.17 -1.09
CA GLU A 55 10.44 4.33 -0.65
C GLU A 55 9.12 3.89 0.00
N GLU A 56 8.43 2.93 -0.60
CA GLU A 56 7.19 2.37 -0.08
C GLU A 56 7.42 1.65 1.26
N LEU A 57 8.48 0.84 1.36
CA LEU A 57 8.86 0.20 2.62
C LEU A 57 9.12 1.22 3.74
N LYS A 58 9.83 2.31 3.44
CA LYS A 58 10.06 3.40 4.41
C LYS A 58 8.76 4.07 4.85
N ARG A 59 7.83 4.32 3.92
CA ARG A 59 6.52 4.90 4.24
C ARG A 59 5.72 3.97 5.15
N LEU A 60 5.69 2.67 4.85
CA LEU A 60 5.00 1.66 5.66
C LEU A 60 5.59 1.56 7.08
N GLN A 61 6.92 1.61 7.22
CA GLN A 61 7.57 1.65 8.53
C GLN A 61 7.18 2.90 9.32
N ALA A 62 7.19 4.08 8.68
CA ALA A 62 6.80 5.32 9.34
C ALA A 62 5.33 5.32 9.82
N VAL A 63 4.43 4.72 9.04
CA VAL A 63 3.02 4.55 9.45
C VAL A 63 2.92 3.62 10.65
N LYS A 64 3.58 2.45 10.61
CA LYS A 64 3.58 1.50 11.74
C LYS A 64 4.12 2.12 13.02
N GLU A 65 5.21 2.88 12.94
CA GLU A 65 5.81 3.52 14.10
C GLU A 65 4.88 4.60 14.70
N LYS A 66 4.18 5.37 13.85
CA LYS A 66 3.16 6.32 14.31
C LYS A 66 1.99 5.62 15.00
N GLU A 67 1.50 4.52 14.44
CA GLU A 67 0.44 3.72 15.05
C GLU A 67 0.87 3.14 16.40
N GLU A 68 2.10 2.63 16.50
CA GLU A 68 2.63 2.08 17.74
C GLU A 68 2.77 3.16 18.82
N ARG A 69 3.31 4.34 18.46
CA ARG A 69 3.37 5.49 19.38
C ARG A 69 1.98 5.92 19.85
N ALA A 70 0.99 5.94 18.95
CA ALA A 70 -0.39 6.28 19.29
C ALA A 70 -1.00 5.25 20.26
N ARG A 71 -0.78 3.94 20.01
CA ARG A 71 -1.22 2.87 20.92
C ARG A 71 -0.56 2.98 22.29
N ASN A 72 0.76 3.20 22.34
CA ASN A 72 1.48 3.31 23.61
C ASN A 72 1.02 4.53 24.42
N SER A 73 0.74 5.65 23.75
CA SER A 73 0.18 6.85 24.37
C SER A 73 -1.22 6.61 24.93
N ALA A 74 -2.08 5.90 24.20
CA ALA A 74 -3.41 5.51 24.67
C ALA A 74 -3.35 4.58 25.89
N VAL A 75 -2.42 3.62 25.93
CA VAL A 75 -2.22 2.73 27.08
C VAL A 75 -1.74 3.51 28.31
N LYS A 76 -0.78 4.43 28.15
CA LYS A 76 -0.30 5.30 29.24
C LYS A 76 -1.40 6.22 29.77
N ALA A 77 -2.22 6.81 28.89
CA ALA A 77 -3.35 7.64 29.28
C ALA A 77 -4.38 6.83 30.09
N LYS A 78 -4.76 5.63 29.63
CA LYS A 78 -5.65 4.72 30.37
C LYS A 78 -5.07 4.33 31.73
N LYS A 79 -3.76 4.09 31.83
CA LYS A 79 -3.10 3.77 33.12
C LYS A 79 -3.15 4.96 34.08
N ARG A 80 -2.92 6.19 33.62
CA ARG A 80 -3.02 7.40 34.44
C ARG A 80 -4.44 7.65 34.96
N LEU A 81 -5.45 7.49 34.09
CA LEU A 81 -6.86 7.64 34.47
C LEU A 81 -7.32 6.62 35.54
N LYS A 82 -6.80 5.37 35.48
CA LYS A 82 -7.07 4.37 36.51
C LYS A 82 -6.42 4.66 37.86
N ILE A 83 -5.27 5.33 37.87
CA ILE A 83 -4.58 5.73 39.11
C ILE A 83 -5.31 6.92 39.76
N SER A 84 -5.80 7.88 38.97
CA SER A 84 -6.55 9.03 39.48
C SER A 84 -7.98 8.73 39.91
N ALA A 85 -8.58 7.63 39.44
CA ALA A 85 -9.93 7.20 39.84
C ALA A 85 -9.94 6.24 41.04
N GLY A 86 -8.76 5.91 41.59
CA GLY A 86 -8.60 5.04 42.76
C GLY A 86 -8.08 5.77 44.00
N GLN A 87 -8.11 7.11 44.02
CA GLN A 87 -7.94 7.95 45.21
C GLN A 87 -9.27 8.60 45.58
#